data_AF-A0A973LNW8-F1
#
_entry.id   AF-A0A973LNW8-F1
#
_cell.length_a   1.000
_cell.length_b   1.000
_cell.length_c   1.000
_cell.angle_alpha   90.00
_cell.angle_beta   90.00
_cell.angle_gamma   90.00
#
_symmetry.space_group_name_H-M   'P 1'
#
loop_
_entity.id
_entity.type
_entity.pdbx_description
1 polymer ?
#
loop_
_entity_poly.entity_id
_entity_poly.type
_entity_poly.pdbx_seq_one_letter_code
_entity_poly.pdbx_strand_id
1 'polypeptide(L)'
;MSGDSVMQWGDHNIGIVKSEGAVSAQDALEQLVRAALQLRERVSASEREVIDGSVAVLRAGEQDRGRLRRALVSVAGVAALVGDVGAPVLGAAERLMEAAGLR
;
A
#
# COMPACT_ATOMS: atom_id res chain seq x y z
N MET A 1 19.82 -9.79 -38.02
CA MET A 1 18.93 -8.90 -37.26
C MET A 1 18.80 -9.51 -35.87
N SER A 2 19.42 -8.88 -34.87
CA SER A 2 19.37 -9.35 -33.48
C SER A 2 18.11 -8.77 -32.83
N GLY A 3 17.43 -9.53 -31.98
CA GLY A 3 16.19 -9.06 -31.36
C GLY A 3 15.59 -10.07 -30.38
N ASP A 4 16.21 -10.14 -29.21
CA ASP A 4 15.66 -10.47 -27.90
C ASP A 4 14.61 -11.59 -27.80
N SER A 5 15.08 -12.77 -27.34
CA SER A 5 14.21 -13.81 -26.79
C SER A 5 14.35 -13.76 -25.27
N VAL A 6 13.42 -13.06 -24.62
CA VAL A 6 13.34 -13.05 -23.15
C VAL A 6 12.66 -14.34 -22.72
N MET A 7 13.46 -15.35 -22.37
CA MET A 7 12.99 -16.50 -21.60
C MET A 7 12.76 -16.06 -20.15
N GLN A 8 11.50 -15.81 -19.78
CA GLN A 8 11.13 -15.55 -18.39
C GLN A 8 10.87 -16.88 -17.68
N TRP A 9 11.90 -17.40 -17.01
CA TRP A 9 11.73 -18.40 -15.94
C TRP A 9 11.79 -17.66 -14.60
N GLY A 10 10.69 -17.70 -13.84
CA GLY A 10 10.59 -17.01 -12.56
C GLY A 10 9.34 -17.40 -11.79
N ASP A 11 9.32 -18.63 -11.29
CA ASP A 11 8.47 -19.06 -10.19
C ASP A 11 8.79 -18.19 -8.95
N HIS A 12 7.77 -17.58 -8.32
CA HIS A 12 7.83 -16.66 -7.17
C HIS A 12 7.98 -15.14 -7.43
N ASN A 13 7.53 -14.62 -8.57
CA ASN A 13 7.38 -13.17 -8.71
C ASN A 13 5.96 -12.75 -8.37
N ILE A 14 5.70 -12.46 -7.10
CA ILE A 14 4.61 -11.53 -6.82
C ILE A 14 5.17 -10.13 -6.93
N GLY A 15 5.22 -9.68 -8.18
CA GLY A 15 4.67 -8.39 -8.56
C GLY A 15 5.17 -7.14 -7.84
N ILE A 16 6.38 -7.11 -7.26
CA ILE A 16 7.13 -5.86 -7.22
C ILE A 16 7.63 -5.67 -8.64
N VAL A 17 6.76 -5.13 -9.49
CA VAL A 17 7.20 -4.52 -10.74
C VAL A 17 8.24 -3.50 -10.31
N LYS A 18 9.52 -3.80 -10.59
CA LYS A 18 10.60 -2.81 -10.57
C LYS A 18 10.31 -1.81 -11.69
N SER A 19 9.28 -0.98 -11.52
CA SER A 19 9.12 0.22 -12.32
C SER A 19 10.21 1.17 -11.84
N GLU A 20 11.35 1.16 -12.52
CA GLU A 20 12.48 2.09 -12.29
C GLU A 20 12.15 3.54 -12.73
N GLY A 21 10.89 3.95 -12.65
CA GLY A 21 10.41 5.27 -12.99
C GLY A 21 9.08 5.53 -12.31
N ALA A 22 9.03 6.55 -11.45
CA ALA A 22 8.03 6.80 -10.41
C ALA A 22 8.25 5.98 -9.13
N VAL A 23 8.00 6.62 -7.98
CA VAL A 23 8.17 6.10 -6.60
C VAL A 23 7.90 4.59 -6.54
N SER A 24 8.89 3.81 -6.07
CA SER A 24 8.74 2.35 -6.05
C SER A 24 7.55 1.96 -5.17
N ALA A 25 6.83 0.88 -5.51
CA ALA A 25 5.71 0.39 -4.70
C ALA A 25 6.11 0.16 -3.23
N GLN A 26 7.39 -0.21 -3.02
CA GLN A 26 8.00 -0.36 -1.71
C GLN A 26 8.11 0.98 -0.96
N ASP A 27 8.57 2.04 -1.63
CA ASP A 27 8.64 3.38 -1.02
C ASP A 27 7.25 3.93 -0.70
N ALA A 28 6.26 3.68 -1.57
CA ALA A 28 4.88 4.07 -1.33
C ALA A 28 4.27 3.31 -0.12
N LEU A 29 4.57 2.02 -0.01
CA LEU A 29 4.21 1.19 1.14
C LEU A 29 4.86 1.69 2.43
N GLU A 30 6.16 2.00 2.41
CA GLU A 30 6.85 2.54 3.59
C GLU A 30 6.26 3.88 4.02
N GLN A 31 5.97 4.78 3.06
CA GLN A 31 5.35 6.06 3.35
C GLN A 31 3.95 5.88 3.96
N LEU A 32 3.14 4.97 3.41
CA LEU A 32 1.82 4.66 3.93
C LEU A 32 1.89 4.12 5.37
N VAL A 33 2.79 3.16 5.62
CA VAL A 33 2.97 2.57 6.95
C VAL A 33 3.42 3.64 7.96
N ARG A 34 4.35 4.51 7.59
CA ARG A 34 4.81 5.61 8.47
C ARG A 34 3.66 6.58 8.79
N ALA A 35 2.91 7.00 7.77
CA ALA A 35 1.80 7.92 7.96
C ALA A 35 0.68 7.28 8.80
N ALA A 36 0.38 5.99 8.59
CA ALA A 36 -0.62 5.25 9.36
C ALA A 36 -0.22 5.12 10.84
N LEU A 37 1.07 4.87 11.13
CA LEU A 37 1.57 4.82 12.51
C LEU A 37 1.50 6.18 13.22
N GLN A 38 1.71 7.29 12.50
CA GLN A 38 1.51 8.64 13.05
C GLN A 38 0.03 8.94 13.29
N LEU A 39 -0.85 8.48 12.38
CA LEU A 39 -2.30 8.63 12.54
C LEU A 39 -2.81 7.85 13.76
N ARG A 40 -2.28 6.64 13.98
CA ARG A 40 -2.61 5.78 15.13
C ARG A 40 -2.48 6.51 16.47
N GLU A 41 -1.51 7.41 16.63
CA GLU A 41 -1.32 8.17 17.87
C GLU A 41 -2.42 9.21 18.12
N ARG A 42 -3.19 9.57 17.09
CA ARG A 42 -4.16 10.68 17.08
C ARG A 42 -5.62 10.22 16.99
N VAL A 43 -5.87 8.92 16.91
CA VAL A 43 -7.21 8.34 16.75
C VAL A 43 -7.65 7.57 17.99
N SER A 44 -8.95 7.25 18.06
CA SER A 44 -9.54 6.44 19.14
C SER A 44 -9.03 4.99 19.12
N ALA A 45 -9.19 4.25 20.23
CA ALA A 45 -8.73 2.87 20.33
C ALA A 45 -9.33 1.96 19.23
N SER A 46 -10.61 2.15 18.90
CA SER A 46 -11.29 1.37 17.85
C SER A 46 -10.69 1.64 16.47
N GLU A 47 -10.36 2.88 16.14
CA GLU A 47 -9.70 3.23 14.88
C GLU A 47 -8.26 2.72 14.83
N ARG A 48 -7.55 2.69 15.97
CA ARG A 48 -6.20 2.10 16.06
C ARG A 48 -6.20 0.63 15.70
N GLU A 49 -7.19 -0.14 16.14
CA GLU A 49 -7.29 -1.57 15.79
C GLU A 49 -7.45 -1.77 14.28
N VAL A 50 -8.24 -0.92 13.63
CA VAL A 50 -8.41 -0.94 12.16
C VAL A 50 -7.10 -0.59 11.45
N ILE A 51 -6.39 0.42 11.94
CA ILE A 51 -5.07 0.81 11.40
C ILE A 51 -4.06 -0.33 11.57
N ASP A 52 -3.94 -0.89 12.78
CA ASP A 52 -2.97 -1.93 13.11
C ASP A 52 -3.22 -3.21 12.29
N GLY A 53 -4.48 -3.62 12.13
CA GLY A 53 -4.85 -4.74 11.27
C GLY A 53 -4.54 -4.49 9.78
N SER A 54 -4.79 -3.28 9.29
CA SER A 54 -4.49 -2.91 7.90
C SER A 54 -2.99 -2.88 7.65
N VAL A 55 -2.20 -2.29 8.57
CA VAL A 55 -0.73 -2.25 8.51
C VAL A 55 -0.12 -3.64 8.54
N ALA A 56 -0.68 -4.58 9.33
CA ALA A 56 -0.22 -5.96 9.36
C ALA A 56 -0.37 -6.65 7.99
N VAL A 57 -1.53 -6.49 7.33
CA VAL A 57 -1.78 -7.02 5.98
C VAL A 57 -0.82 -6.41 4.95
N LEU A 58 -0.60 -5.10 5.03
CA LEU A 58 0.30 -4.38 4.14
C LEU A 58 1.76 -4.84 4.31
N ARG A 59 2.23 -5.04 5.55
CA ARG A 59 3.59 -5.51 5.84
C ARG A 59 3.81 -6.97 5.51
N ALA A 60 2.78 -7.80 5.58
CA ALA A 60 2.85 -9.21 5.21
C ALA A 60 3.11 -9.42 3.70
N GLY A 61 3.03 -8.35 2.89
CA GLY A 61 3.11 -8.47 1.43
C GLY A 61 1.97 -9.33 0.91
N GLU A 62 0.75 -9.04 1.36
CA GLU A 62 -0.44 -9.83 1.01
C GLU A 62 -0.60 -9.95 -0.52
N GLN A 63 -0.80 -11.19 -0.94
CA GLN A 63 -0.82 -11.60 -2.33
C GLN A 63 -2.24 -11.62 -2.91
N ASP A 64 -3.22 -11.73 -2.02
CA ASP A 64 -4.63 -11.55 -2.34
C ASP A 64 -4.92 -10.05 -2.58
N ARG A 65 -5.13 -9.72 -3.87
CA ARG A 65 -5.48 -8.36 -4.32
C ARG A 65 -6.74 -7.81 -3.64
N GLY A 66 -7.71 -8.68 -3.30
CA GLY A 66 -8.93 -8.30 -2.60
C GLY A 66 -8.67 -7.91 -1.15
N ARG A 67 -7.82 -8.66 -0.44
CA ARG A 67 -7.37 -8.33 0.93
C ARG A 67 -6.52 -7.08 0.95
N LEU A 68 -5.57 -6.94 0.02
CA LEU A 68 -4.74 -5.75 -0.12
C LEU A 68 -5.59 -4.50 -0.37
N ARG A 69 -6.51 -4.57 -1.34
CA ARG A 69 -7.45 -3.47 -1.62
C ARG A 69 -8.31 -3.13 -0.41
N ARG A 70 -8.82 -4.14 0.30
CA ARG A 70 -9.63 -3.92 1.51
C ARG A 70 -8.83 -3.20 2.59
N ALA A 71 -7.59 -3.62 2.86
CA ALA A 71 -6.72 -2.96 3.83
C ALA A 71 -6.44 -1.49 3.46
N LEU A 72 -6.16 -1.22 2.18
CA LEU A 72 -5.94 0.14 1.69
C LEU A 72 -7.17 1.03 1.86
N VAL A 73 -8.35 0.54 1.47
CA VAL A 73 -9.61 1.27 1.62
C VAL A 73 -9.96 1.49 3.10
N SER A 74 -9.72 0.50 3.97
CA SER A 74 -9.96 0.63 5.41
C SER A 74 -9.09 1.71 6.03
N VAL A 75 -7.78 1.73 5.74
CA VAL A 75 -6.87 2.75 6.28
C VAL A 75 -7.17 4.14 5.72
N ALA A 76 -7.52 4.24 4.43
CA ALA A 76 -7.93 5.49 3.80
C ALA A 76 -9.26 6.01 4.37
N GLY A 77 -10.20 5.12 4.69
CA GLY A 77 -11.47 5.46 5.33
C GLY A 77 -11.26 6.04 6.72
N VAL A 78 -10.41 5.42 7.55
CA VAL A 78 -10.04 5.99 8.86
C VAL A 78 -9.38 7.36 8.67
N ALA A 79 -8.43 7.49 7.75
CA ALA A 79 -7.76 8.75 7.48
C ALA A 79 -8.72 9.87 7.05
N ALA A 80 -9.75 9.55 6.25
CA ALA A 80 -10.77 10.53 5.83
C ALA A 80 -11.60 11.05 7.01
N LEU A 81 -11.87 10.22 8.02
CA LEU A 81 -12.62 10.61 9.21
C LEU A 81 -11.85 11.59 10.11
N VAL A 82 -10.52 11.54 10.09
CA VAL A 82 -9.63 12.42 10.88
C VAL A 82 -9.32 13.73 10.13
N GLY A 83 -9.87 13.91 8.93
CA GLY A 83 -9.72 15.14 8.13
C GLY A 83 -8.28 15.40 7.70
N ASP A 84 -7.83 16.65 7.78
CA ASP A 84 -6.52 17.09 7.27
C ASP A 84 -5.34 16.32 7.87
N VAL A 85 -5.48 15.82 9.10
CA VAL A 85 -4.47 15.00 9.78
C VAL A 85 -4.24 13.67 9.04
N GLY A 86 -5.26 13.14 8.38
CA GLY A 86 -5.22 11.90 7.59
C GLY A 86 -4.82 12.10 6.12
N ALA A 87 -4.71 13.33 5.63
CA ALA A 87 -4.39 13.61 4.23
C ALA A 87 -3.09 12.91 3.73
N PRO A 88 -1.99 12.82 4.52
CA PRO A 88 -0.80 12.07 4.11
C PRO A 88 -1.06 10.57 3.90
N VAL A 89 -1.94 9.99 4.71
CA VAL A 89 -2.33 8.57 4.62
C VAL A 89 -3.16 8.33 3.37
N LEU A 90 -4.12 9.21 3.06
CA LEU A 90 -4.91 9.13 1.82
C LEU A 90 -4.00 9.15 0.59
N GLY A 91 -3.11 10.15 0.49
CA GLY A 91 -2.24 10.30 -0.67
C GLY A 91 -1.27 9.11 -0.84
N ALA A 92 -0.80 8.52 0.26
CA ALA A 92 0.05 7.33 0.18
C ALA A 92 -0.74 6.07 -0.23
N ALA A 93 -1.97 5.91 0.25
CA ALA A 93 -2.84 4.80 -0.12
C ALA A 93 -3.22 4.86 -1.62
N GLU A 94 -3.52 6.04 -2.15
CA GLU A 94 -3.82 6.25 -3.57
C GLU A 94 -2.64 5.86 -4.47
N ARG A 95 -1.43 6.35 -4.16
CA ARG A 95 -0.22 5.98 -4.91
C ARG A 95 0.05 4.49 -4.88
N LEU A 96 -0.18 3.83 -3.74
CA LEU A 96 0.01 2.39 -3.63
C LEU A 96 -1.07 1.60 -4.38
N MET A 97 -2.33 2.07 -4.39
CA MET A 97 -3.38 1.49 -5.21
C MET A 97 -3.06 1.59 -6.71
N GLU A 98 -2.54 2.73 -7.16
CA GLU A 98 -2.09 2.93 -8.55
C GLU A 98 -0.90 2.03 -8.89
N ALA A 99 0.12 2.00 -8.03
CA ALA A 99 1.29 1.15 -8.21
C ALA A 99 0.96 -0.36 -8.21
N ALA A 100 -0.06 -0.78 -7.45
CA ALA A 100 -0.55 -2.16 -7.40
C ALA A 100 -1.56 -2.50 -8.51
N GLY A 101 -1.95 -1.52 -9.34
CA GLY A 101 -2.97 -1.67 -10.39
C GLY A 101 -4.36 -2.00 -9.84
N LEU A 102 -4.71 -1.49 -8.65
CA LEU A 102 -5.98 -1.72 -7.97
C LEU A 102 -7.04 -0.62 -8.26
N ARG A 103 -6.71 0.31 -9.15
CA ARG A 103 -7.53 1.44 -9.58
C ARG A 103 -7.92 1.31 -11.05
#